data_AF-A0A831Y5A4-F1
#
_entry.id   AF-A0A831Y5A4-F1
#
_cell.length_a   1.000
_cell.length_b   1.000
_cell.length_c   1.000
_cell.angle_alpha   90.00
_cell.angle_beta   90.00
_cell.angle_gamma   90.00
#
_symmetry.space_group_name_H-M   'P 1'
#
loop_
_entity.id
_entity.type
_entity.pdbx_description
1 polymer ?
#
loop_
_entity_poly.entity_id
_entity_poly.type
_entity_poly.pdbx_seq_one_letter_code
_entity_poly.pdbx_strand_id
1 'polypeptide(L)'
;MASMMSSLGRRLRWHPWSVQTRLLAHALRSGLWRSLSPAPRRVACEQHVLAWPTRLPERADAAAIVGWLRQRGIRVHEGGNAFYLPPQPGLESALGAVVERYPPGSGFKILRDFRGLEEAHYLHPHRQTRLRRRLIGTPRDQLIVANYLHRLALGPRVWDLCLLRAGGLPMPAFVVQHVEGTAPDAAECAAFLTRLRAALSSTELRITVPNWERNKDFRCPGCNHNLLRDAAGALTYIDFQNFTVRNPQRIAEASGDVAGSRGHADVRSRPGRAAEREAAEWFGAARDLLGRHGLDLHDRVVLQASCDTGLVLHHALAAGAWWGVGWERPAVAGEAQVLAVARGFTRLDIDAVHLDDPNDPGAAIPGWLRHRLRDAIVLLRGAPERRLSRAVASLPWRALVFGLDHQPPAAAEEHARSLLARGAHVAWRAGRHEGGSPEQRLFLLLRAPASASTLAGCR
;
A
#
# COMPACT_ATOMS: atom_id res chain seq x y z
N MET A 1 -30.00 -45.86 -23.93
CA MET A 1 -29.43 -44.66 -24.60
C MET A 1 -29.46 -43.37 -23.76
N ALA A 2 -30.42 -43.16 -22.84
CA ALA A 2 -30.48 -41.94 -22.00
C ALA A 2 -29.31 -41.78 -20.99
N SER A 3 -28.71 -42.88 -20.51
CA SER A 3 -27.57 -42.84 -19.58
C SER A 3 -26.27 -42.33 -20.24
N MET A 4 -26.07 -42.63 -21.53
CA MET A 4 -24.86 -42.28 -22.28
C MET A 4 -24.80 -40.77 -22.64
N MET A 5 -25.96 -40.15 -22.94
CA MET A 5 -26.06 -38.71 -23.20
C MET A 5 -25.78 -37.85 -21.94
N SER A 6 -26.00 -38.38 -20.73
CA SER A 6 -25.69 -37.66 -19.48
C SER A 6 -24.18 -37.57 -19.20
N SER A 7 -23.38 -38.49 -19.75
CA SER A 7 -21.92 -38.52 -19.57
C SER A 7 -21.20 -37.63 -20.58
N LEU A 8 -21.67 -37.57 -21.84
CA LEU A 8 -21.16 -36.66 -22.86
C LEU A 8 -21.48 -35.19 -22.53
N GLY A 9 -22.69 -34.89 -22.06
CA GLY A 9 -23.07 -33.55 -21.61
C GLY A 9 -22.27 -33.07 -20.39
N ARG A 10 -21.87 -33.98 -19.50
CA ARG A 10 -20.97 -33.67 -18.37
C ARG A 10 -19.51 -33.49 -18.81
N ARG A 11 -19.01 -34.25 -19.78
CA ARG A 11 -17.64 -34.10 -20.32
C ARG A 11 -17.48 -32.83 -21.18
N LEU A 12 -18.49 -32.44 -21.97
CA LEU A 12 -18.47 -31.19 -22.74
C LEU A 12 -18.56 -29.92 -21.86
N ARG A 13 -19.25 -29.98 -20.70
CA ARG A 13 -19.31 -28.87 -19.72
C ARG A 13 -17.95 -28.48 -19.13
N TRP A 14 -16.94 -29.35 -19.24
CA TRP A 14 -15.59 -29.14 -18.76
C TRP A 14 -14.53 -29.18 -19.86
N HIS A 15 -14.94 -29.09 -21.13
CA HIS A 15 -13.97 -28.95 -22.22
C HIS A 15 -13.18 -27.64 -22.05
N PRO A 16 -11.83 -27.64 -22.13
CA PRO A 16 -11.00 -26.46 -21.89
C PRO A 16 -11.40 -25.24 -22.74
N TRP A 17 -11.86 -25.47 -23.97
CA TRP A 17 -12.39 -24.44 -24.86
C TRP A 17 -13.66 -23.79 -24.31
N SER A 18 -14.57 -24.55 -23.70
CA SER A 18 -15.79 -23.99 -23.11
C SER A 18 -15.50 -23.13 -21.87
N VAL A 19 -14.42 -23.42 -21.13
CA VAL A 19 -13.98 -22.62 -19.99
C VAL A 19 -13.38 -21.29 -20.46
N GLN A 20 -12.50 -21.31 -21.47
CA GLN A 20 -11.92 -20.08 -21.99
C GLN A 20 -12.96 -19.17 -22.66
N THR A 21 -13.88 -19.72 -23.46
CA THR A 21 -14.96 -18.94 -24.08
C THR A 21 -15.88 -18.31 -23.04
N ARG A 22 -16.27 -19.06 -21.99
CA ARG A 22 -17.06 -18.50 -20.88
C ARG A 22 -16.32 -17.38 -20.14
N LEU A 23 -15.02 -17.57 -19.90
CA LEU A 23 -14.20 -16.57 -19.22
C LEU A 23 -14.00 -15.31 -20.08
N LEU A 24 -13.82 -15.47 -21.39
CA LEU A 24 -13.73 -14.35 -22.33
C LEU A 24 -15.06 -13.59 -22.39
N ALA A 25 -16.17 -14.30 -22.57
CA ALA A 25 -17.50 -13.69 -22.59
C ALA A 25 -17.82 -12.97 -21.28
N HIS A 26 -17.41 -13.53 -20.14
CA HIS A 26 -17.49 -12.88 -18.83
C HIS A 26 -16.64 -11.62 -18.78
N ALA A 27 -15.38 -11.68 -19.19
CA ALA A 27 -14.49 -10.53 -19.21
C ALA A 27 -15.04 -9.38 -20.06
N LEU A 28 -15.59 -9.67 -21.24
CA LEU A 28 -16.22 -8.67 -22.09
C LEU A 28 -17.44 -8.02 -21.41
N ARG A 29 -18.35 -8.82 -20.85
CA ARG A 29 -19.55 -8.34 -20.15
C ARG A 29 -19.24 -7.54 -18.88
N SER A 30 -18.21 -7.94 -18.13
CA SER A 30 -17.79 -7.25 -16.90
C SER A 30 -16.90 -6.03 -17.14
N GLY A 31 -16.64 -5.69 -18.39
CA GLY A 31 -15.83 -4.53 -18.75
C GLY A 31 -14.32 -4.71 -18.56
N LEU A 32 -13.85 -5.95 -18.53
CA LEU A 32 -12.46 -6.35 -18.28
C LEU A 32 -11.63 -6.50 -19.56
N TRP A 33 -12.10 -6.01 -20.71
CA TRP A 33 -11.37 -6.12 -21.98
C TRP A 33 -9.99 -5.47 -21.92
N ARG A 34 -9.82 -4.39 -21.15
CA ARG A 34 -8.51 -3.74 -20.93
C ARG A 34 -7.55 -4.66 -20.19
N SER A 35 -8.04 -5.47 -19.25
CA SER A 35 -7.26 -6.49 -18.54
C SER A 35 -6.78 -7.63 -19.44
N LEU A 36 -7.37 -7.76 -20.63
CA LEU A 36 -6.95 -8.76 -21.63
C LEU A 36 -5.85 -8.24 -22.55
N SER A 37 -5.64 -6.92 -22.59
CA SER A 37 -4.58 -6.30 -23.39
C SER A 37 -3.21 -6.76 -22.91
N PRO A 38 -2.28 -7.10 -23.82
CA PRO A 38 -0.90 -7.42 -23.45
C PRO A 38 -0.10 -6.19 -23.00
N ALA A 39 -0.63 -4.98 -23.16
CA ALA A 39 0.06 -3.77 -22.75
C ALA A 39 0.31 -3.77 -21.24
N PRO A 40 1.55 -3.51 -20.78
CA PRO A 40 1.85 -3.44 -19.37
C PRO A 40 1.04 -2.31 -18.72
N ARG A 41 0.35 -2.62 -17.63
CA ARG A 41 -0.30 -1.64 -16.76
C ARG A 41 0.79 -0.90 -15.98
N ARG A 42 1.41 0.10 -16.58
CA ARG A 42 2.41 0.92 -15.87
C ARG A 42 1.71 1.92 -14.97
N VAL A 43 1.94 1.82 -13.66
CA VAL A 43 1.68 2.90 -12.72
C VAL A 43 2.87 3.85 -12.78
N ALA A 44 2.65 5.17 -12.77
CA ALA A 44 3.71 6.16 -12.98
C ALA A 44 4.80 6.14 -11.89
N CYS A 45 4.45 5.67 -10.69
CA CYS A 45 5.36 5.53 -9.55
C CYS A 45 4.97 4.25 -8.80
N GLU A 46 5.94 3.40 -8.49
CA GLU A 46 5.71 2.14 -7.78
C GLU A 46 6.42 2.18 -6.42
N GLN A 47 5.73 1.71 -5.38
CA GLN A 47 6.33 1.49 -4.06
C GLN A 47 7.52 0.54 -4.18
N HIS A 48 8.66 0.90 -3.58
CA HIS A 48 9.82 0.02 -3.56
C HIS A 48 9.48 -1.30 -2.86
N VAL A 49 9.94 -2.43 -3.39
CA VAL A 49 9.71 -3.72 -2.76
C VAL A 49 10.76 -3.92 -1.68
N LEU A 50 10.33 -4.06 -0.43
CA LEU A 50 11.24 -4.46 0.64
C LEU A 50 11.57 -5.95 0.54
N ALA A 51 12.85 -6.27 0.71
CA ALA A 51 13.33 -7.64 0.77
C ALA A 51 13.82 -7.97 2.18
N TRP A 52 13.39 -9.11 2.71
CA TRP A 52 13.65 -9.52 4.07
C TRP A 52 14.37 -10.87 4.10
N PRO A 53 15.58 -10.95 4.68
CA PRO A 53 16.18 -12.25 4.97
C PRO A 53 15.33 -12.99 6.01
N THR A 54 15.08 -14.27 5.77
CA THR A 54 14.32 -15.16 6.65
C THR A 54 15.17 -16.35 7.07
N ARG A 55 14.65 -17.13 8.02
CA ARG A 55 15.23 -18.40 8.48
C ARG A 55 14.52 -19.60 7.86
N LEU A 56 13.69 -19.37 6.85
CA LEU A 56 13.04 -20.43 6.08
C LEU A 56 14.12 -21.23 5.33
N PRO A 57 13.90 -22.55 5.12
CA PRO A 57 14.86 -23.37 4.40
C PRO A 57 14.84 -23.00 2.91
N GLU A 58 16.00 -23.01 2.27
CA GLU A 58 16.15 -22.77 0.82
C GLU A 58 15.65 -23.97 0.02
N ARG A 59 14.32 -24.11 -0.07
CA ARG A 59 13.63 -25.21 -0.75
C ARG A 59 12.64 -24.65 -1.77
N ALA A 60 12.81 -25.00 -3.04
CA ALA A 60 11.94 -24.53 -4.12
C ALA A 60 10.50 -25.08 -4.05
N ASP A 61 10.25 -26.10 -3.23
CA ASP A 61 8.92 -26.69 -3.04
C ASP A 61 8.20 -26.08 -1.82
N ALA A 62 7.05 -25.46 -2.09
CA ALA A 62 6.18 -24.91 -1.05
C ALA A 62 5.70 -25.97 -0.05
N ALA A 63 5.46 -27.21 -0.47
CA ALA A 63 5.03 -28.26 0.46
C ALA A 63 6.14 -28.61 1.46
N ALA A 64 7.40 -28.67 1.01
CA ALA A 64 8.55 -28.88 1.89
C ALA A 64 8.76 -27.74 2.90
N ILE A 65 8.51 -26.47 2.52
CA ILE A 65 8.54 -25.33 3.44
C ILE A 65 7.41 -25.43 4.48
N VAL A 66 6.19 -25.72 4.04
CA VAL A 66 5.03 -25.90 4.93
C VAL A 66 5.28 -27.03 5.93
N GLY A 67 5.84 -28.16 5.49
CA GLY A 67 6.21 -29.27 6.37
C GLY A 67 7.24 -28.87 7.42
N TRP A 68 8.27 -28.12 7.03
CA TRP A 68 9.29 -27.59 7.94
C TRP A 68 8.72 -26.62 8.99
N LEU A 69 7.76 -25.77 8.60
CA LEU A 69 7.07 -24.85 9.51
C LEU A 69 6.24 -25.61 10.56
N ARG A 70 5.47 -26.61 10.11
CA ARG A 70 4.66 -27.45 11.00
C ARG A 70 5.50 -28.26 11.99
N GLN A 71 6.66 -28.77 11.56
CA GLN A 71 7.61 -29.45 12.46
C GLN A 71 8.14 -28.55 13.58
N ARG A 72 8.06 -27.22 13.41
CA ARG A 72 8.42 -26.22 14.42
C ARG A 72 7.23 -25.68 15.20
N GLY A 73 6.06 -26.30 15.05
CA GLY A 73 4.83 -25.86 15.73
C GLY A 73 4.20 -24.60 15.14
N ILE A 74 4.68 -24.10 14.00
CA ILE A 74 4.09 -22.92 13.34
C ILE A 74 2.81 -23.35 12.63
N ARG A 75 1.68 -22.70 12.95
CA ARG A 75 0.40 -22.93 12.27
C ARG A 75 0.46 -22.38 10.85
N VAL A 76 -0.02 -23.15 9.90
CA VAL A 76 -0.04 -22.80 8.48
C VAL A 76 -1.39 -23.16 7.87
N HIS A 77 -2.03 -22.17 7.23
CA HIS A 77 -3.25 -22.37 6.45
C HIS A 77 -2.90 -22.47 4.96
N GLU A 78 -3.29 -23.57 4.31
CA GLU A 78 -2.91 -23.82 2.93
C GLU A 78 -4.01 -23.44 1.94
N GLY A 79 -3.63 -22.66 0.94
CA GLY A 79 -4.43 -22.38 -0.24
C GLY A 79 -3.81 -22.96 -1.51
N GLY A 80 -4.57 -22.90 -2.61
CA GLY A 80 -4.16 -23.42 -3.90
C GLY A 80 -2.99 -22.65 -4.55
N ASN A 81 -2.84 -21.37 -4.24
CA ASN A 81 -1.82 -20.48 -4.84
C ASN A 81 -0.85 -19.86 -3.83
N ALA A 82 -1.20 -19.93 -2.54
CA ALA A 82 -0.44 -19.36 -1.45
C ALA A 82 -0.61 -20.23 -0.20
N PHE A 83 0.27 -20.08 0.77
CA PHE A 83 0.04 -20.50 2.14
C PHE A 83 0.09 -19.27 3.05
N TYR A 84 -0.64 -19.33 4.16
CA TYR A 84 -0.83 -18.22 5.06
C TYR A 84 -0.30 -18.56 6.45
N LEU A 85 0.51 -17.65 6.99
CA LEU A 85 1.05 -17.69 8.34
C LEU A 85 0.34 -16.62 9.17
N PRO A 86 -0.58 -17.01 10.08
CA PRO A 86 -1.22 -16.06 10.97
C PRO A 86 -0.20 -15.50 11.97
N PRO A 87 -0.45 -14.31 12.55
CA PRO A 87 0.30 -13.84 13.70
C PRO A 87 0.23 -14.89 14.82
N GLN A 88 1.38 -15.30 15.33
CA GLN A 88 1.49 -16.31 16.37
C GLN A 88 2.87 -16.23 17.06
N PRO A 89 2.99 -16.69 18.32
CA PRO A 89 4.28 -16.78 18.98
C PRO A 89 5.29 -17.62 18.20
N GLY A 90 6.55 -17.20 18.18
CA GLY A 90 7.63 -17.91 17.51
C GLY A 90 7.68 -17.71 16.00
N LEU A 91 6.80 -16.91 15.38
CA LEU A 91 6.84 -16.65 13.94
C LEU A 91 8.14 -15.95 13.52
N GLU A 92 8.67 -15.08 14.37
CA GLU A 92 9.97 -14.41 14.23
C GLU A 92 11.13 -15.41 14.16
N SER A 93 11.00 -16.60 14.76
CA SER A 93 12.00 -17.66 14.65
C SER A 93 12.13 -18.22 13.23
N ALA A 94 11.07 -18.09 12.41
CA ALA A 94 11.03 -18.53 11.02
C ALA A 94 11.24 -17.37 10.04
N LEU A 95 10.58 -16.23 10.26
CA LEU A 95 10.58 -15.11 9.31
C LEU A 95 11.62 -14.02 9.65
N GLY A 96 12.18 -14.02 10.87
CA GLY A 96 13.15 -13.02 11.31
C GLY A 96 12.51 -11.66 11.62
N ALA A 97 13.29 -10.59 11.46
CA ALA A 97 12.91 -9.23 11.87
C ALA A 97 11.66 -8.71 11.15
N VAL A 98 11.30 -9.25 9.98
CA VAL A 98 10.13 -8.82 9.21
C VAL A 98 8.83 -8.83 10.02
N VAL A 99 8.70 -9.73 10.99
CA VAL A 99 7.48 -9.85 11.82
C VAL A 99 7.23 -8.57 12.63
N GLU A 100 8.29 -7.93 13.13
CA GLU A 100 8.22 -6.70 13.93
C GLU A 100 8.20 -5.43 13.07
N ARG A 101 8.31 -5.59 11.74
CA ARG A 101 8.40 -4.50 10.76
C ARG A 101 7.05 -4.11 10.16
N TYR A 102 5.96 -4.66 10.69
CA TYR A 102 4.60 -4.37 10.27
C TYR A 102 3.69 -4.27 11.50
N PRO A 103 2.46 -3.74 11.36
CA PRO A 103 1.54 -3.62 12.48
C PRO A 103 1.36 -4.96 13.23
N PRO A 104 1.22 -4.94 14.57
CA PRO A 104 0.82 -6.12 15.33
C PRO A 104 -0.47 -6.73 14.77
N GLY A 105 -0.54 -8.07 14.79
CA GLY A 105 -1.66 -8.78 14.14
C GLY A 105 -1.54 -8.91 12.63
N SER A 106 -0.37 -8.62 12.04
CA SER A 106 -0.11 -8.92 10.63
C SER A 106 0.15 -10.41 10.42
N GLY A 107 -0.44 -10.98 9.37
CA GLY A 107 -0.09 -12.29 8.85
C GLY A 107 0.60 -12.20 7.49
N PHE A 108 1.19 -13.32 7.06
CA PHE A 108 1.97 -13.41 5.83
C PHE A 108 1.32 -14.40 4.87
N LYS A 109 0.79 -13.92 3.75
CA LYS A 109 0.28 -14.75 2.64
C LYS A 109 1.38 -14.91 1.60
N ILE A 110 2.09 -16.02 1.65
CA ILE A 110 3.27 -16.33 0.83
C ILE A 110 2.83 -17.07 -0.43
N LEU A 111 3.17 -16.54 -1.60
CA LEU A 111 2.84 -17.17 -2.88
C LEU A 111 3.63 -18.46 -3.07
N ARG A 112 3.00 -19.47 -3.69
CA ARG A 112 3.67 -20.74 -4.06
C ARG A 112 4.55 -20.63 -5.31
N ASP A 113 4.59 -19.46 -5.94
CA ASP A 113 5.42 -19.16 -7.10
C ASP A 113 6.66 -18.38 -6.63
N PHE A 114 7.74 -19.11 -6.31
CA PHE A 114 8.97 -18.59 -5.70
C PHE A 114 9.92 -17.94 -6.72
N ARG A 115 9.35 -17.25 -7.72
CA ARG A 115 10.10 -16.36 -8.60
C ARG A 115 10.10 -14.95 -8.02
N GLY A 116 11.00 -14.09 -8.52
CA GLY A 116 10.99 -12.67 -8.17
C GLY A 116 9.66 -12.00 -8.55
N LEU A 117 9.32 -10.87 -7.91
CA LEU A 117 8.03 -10.21 -8.12
C LEU A 117 7.71 -9.83 -9.57
N GLU A 118 8.74 -9.56 -10.39
CA GLU A 118 8.56 -9.25 -11.81
C GLU A 118 8.10 -10.46 -12.63
N GLU A 119 8.41 -11.67 -12.18
CA GLU A 119 8.16 -12.92 -12.90
C GLU A 119 7.08 -13.79 -12.25
N ALA A 120 6.89 -13.63 -10.94
CA ALA A 120 5.93 -14.38 -10.15
C ALA A 120 4.51 -14.13 -10.65
N HIS A 121 3.75 -15.21 -10.79
CA HIS A 121 2.32 -15.11 -10.99
C HIS A 121 1.61 -15.24 -9.66
N TYR A 122 0.57 -14.43 -9.46
CA TYR A 122 -0.31 -14.61 -8.31
C TYR A 122 -0.96 -16.00 -8.31
N LEU A 123 -1.33 -16.49 -9.50
CA LEU A 123 -1.86 -17.83 -9.69
C LEU A 123 -0.80 -18.79 -10.19
N HIS A 124 -0.70 -19.95 -9.56
CA HIS A 124 0.27 -20.98 -9.96
C HIS A 124 0.04 -21.42 -11.43
N PRO A 125 1.06 -21.34 -12.32
CA PRO A 125 0.94 -21.55 -13.76
C PRO A 125 0.22 -22.83 -14.18
N HIS A 126 0.60 -23.93 -13.54
CA HIS A 126 0.13 -25.27 -13.89
C HIS A 126 -1.35 -25.51 -13.54
N ARG A 127 -1.99 -24.58 -12.81
CA ARG A 127 -3.37 -24.75 -12.32
C ARG A 127 -4.39 -23.88 -13.05
N GLN A 128 -3.96 -22.91 -13.88
CA GLN A 128 -4.86 -21.89 -14.41
C GLN A 128 -4.62 -21.58 -15.90
N THR A 129 -5.69 -21.24 -16.61
CA THR A 129 -5.59 -20.83 -18.02
C THR A 129 -4.83 -19.51 -18.17
N ARG A 130 -4.16 -19.30 -19.31
CA ARG A 130 -3.49 -18.02 -19.63
C ARG A 130 -4.44 -16.82 -19.50
N LEU A 131 -5.68 -16.98 -19.95
CA LEU A 131 -6.72 -15.96 -19.85
C LEU A 131 -7.04 -15.59 -18.40
N ARG A 132 -7.19 -16.58 -17.51
CA ARG A 132 -7.45 -16.32 -16.09
C ARG A 132 -6.29 -15.61 -15.41
N ARG A 133 -5.05 -16.00 -15.72
CA ARG A 133 -3.86 -15.33 -15.20
C ARG A 133 -3.82 -13.86 -15.62
N ARG A 134 -4.15 -13.54 -16.88
CA ARG A 134 -4.25 -12.15 -17.34
C ARG A 134 -5.33 -11.36 -16.62
N LEU A 135 -6.49 -11.97 -16.39
CA LEU A 135 -7.60 -11.29 -15.69
C LEU A 135 -7.29 -10.97 -14.23
N ILE A 136 -6.56 -11.84 -13.54
CA ILE A 136 -6.15 -11.63 -12.14
C ILE A 136 -4.95 -10.68 -12.07
N GLY A 137 -4.05 -10.75 -13.04
CA GLY A 137 -2.89 -9.86 -13.12
C GLY A 137 -1.71 -10.34 -12.28
N THR A 138 -0.82 -9.39 -12.00
CA THR A 138 0.41 -9.58 -11.22
C THR A 138 0.14 -9.52 -9.71
N PRO A 139 1.09 -9.93 -8.86
CA PRO A 139 0.99 -9.67 -7.42
C PRO A 139 0.77 -8.18 -7.09
N ARG A 140 1.38 -7.25 -7.85
CA ARG A 140 1.17 -5.80 -7.68
C ARG A 140 -0.26 -5.37 -7.99
N ASP A 141 -0.85 -5.89 -9.07
CA ASP A 141 -2.27 -5.63 -9.37
C ASP A 141 -3.16 -6.07 -8.20
N GLN A 142 -2.85 -7.22 -7.59
CA GLN A 142 -3.61 -7.76 -6.47
C GLN A 142 -3.44 -6.97 -5.17
N LEU A 143 -2.32 -6.26 -4.99
CA LEU A 143 -2.15 -5.31 -3.89
C LEU A 143 -3.17 -4.16 -3.95
N ILE A 144 -3.40 -3.62 -5.15
CA ILE A 144 -4.41 -2.58 -5.41
C ILE A 144 -5.81 -3.15 -5.15
N VAL A 145 -6.10 -4.34 -5.67
CA VAL A 145 -7.40 -5.00 -5.49
C VAL A 145 -7.72 -5.23 -4.02
N ALA A 146 -6.78 -5.76 -3.25
CA ALA A 146 -6.99 -6.08 -1.85
C ALA A 146 -7.25 -4.82 -1.01
N ASN A 147 -6.48 -3.76 -1.22
CA ASN A 147 -6.72 -2.49 -0.50
C ASN A 147 -7.94 -1.73 -1.01
N TYR A 148 -8.36 -1.93 -2.25
CA TYR A 148 -9.64 -1.40 -2.73
C TYR A 148 -10.83 -2.14 -2.08
N LEU A 149 -10.74 -3.46 -1.88
CA LEU A 149 -11.72 -4.20 -1.08
C LEU A 149 -11.77 -3.71 0.37
N HIS A 150 -10.61 -3.45 0.98
CA HIS A 150 -10.53 -2.88 2.32
C HIS A 150 -11.23 -1.51 2.41
N ARG A 151 -10.95 -0.62 1.47
CA ARG A 151 -11.62 0.69 1.38
C ARG A 151 -13.15 0.57 1.29
N LEU A 152 -13.65 -0.47 0.63
CA LEU A 152 -15.09 -0.74 0.52
C LEU A 152 -15.65 -1.49 1.74
N ALA A 153 -14.85 -1.68 2.79
CA ALA A 153 -15.17 -2.47 3.98
C ALA A 153 -15.62 -3.91 3.64
N LEU A 154 -14.98 -4.52 2.62
CA LEU A 154 -15.26 -5.87 2.14
C LEU A 154 -14.12 -6.86 2.42
N GLY A 155 -12.90 -6.37 2.66
CA GLY A 155 -11.69 -7.20 2.81
C GLY A 155 -10.72 -6.64 3.84
N PRO A 156 -9.70 -7.42 4.23
CA PRO A 156 -8.67 -6.96 5.14
C PRO A 156 -7.74 -5.96 4.45
N ARG A 157 -7.10 -5.09 5.24
CA ARG A 157 -6.01 -4.25 4.72
C ARG A 157 -4.81 -5.12 4.34
N VAL A 158 -4.11 -4.73 3.27
CA VAL A 158 -2.83 -5.33 2.92
C VAL A 158 -1.77 -4.25 3.05
N TRP A 159 -0.92 -4.41 4.07
CA TRP A 159 0.11 -3.46 4.46
C TRP A 159 1.24 -3.33 3.46
N ASP A 160 1.61 -4.45 2.82
CA ASP A 160 2.70 -4.46 1.84
C ASP A 160 2.68 -5.70 0.94
N LEU A 161 3.42 -5.61 -0.16
CA LEU A 161 3.89 -6.71 -0.98
C LEU A 161 5.42 -6.73 -0.92
N CYS A 162 5.96 -7.67 -0.15
CA CYS A 162 7.40 -7.78 0.11
C CYS A 162 7.99 -9.06 -0.50
N LEU A 163 9.32 -9.16 -0.44
CA LEU A 163 10.07 -10.33 -0.87
C LEU A 163 10.76 -10.98 0.33
N LEU A 164 10.26 -12.13 0.76
CA LEU A 164 10.97 -12.94 1.75
C LEU A 164 12.10 -13.70 1.05
N ARG A 165 13.29 -13.78 1.68
CA ARG A 165 14.45 -14.48 1.13
C ARG A 165 14.85 -15.64 2.03
N ALA A 166 14.88 -16.85 1.48
CA ALA A 166 15.50 -18.03 2.10
C ALA A 166 16.80 -18.32 1.36
N GLY A 167 17.91 -17.74 1.84
CA GLY A 167 19.14 -17.72 1.06
C GLY A 167 18.94 -16.96 -0.26
N GLY A 168 19.21 -17.62 -1.38
CA GLY A 168 18.99 -17.08 -2.72
C GLY A 168 17.53 -17.13 -3.19
N LEU A 169 16.68 -17.96 -2.58
CA LEU A 169 15.31 -18.20 -3.03
C LEU A 169 14.35 -17.05 -2.68
N PRO A 170 13.76 -16.37 -3.69
CA PRO A 170 12.77 -15.33 -3.46
C PRO A 170 11.37 -15.91 -3.21
N MET A 171 10.67 -15.37 -2.23
CA MET A 171 9.30 -15.76 -1.89
C MET A 171 8.42 -14.51 -1.75
N PRO A 172 7.69 -14.14 -2.81
CA PRO A 172 6.72 -13.04 -2.74
C PRO A 172 5.68 -13.27 -1.63
N ALA A 173 5.46 -12.25 -0.80
CA ALA A 173 4.53 -12.32 0.30
C ALA A 173 3.71 -11.04 0.44
N PHE A 174 2.40 -11.20 0.61
CA PHE A 174 1.54 -10.12 1.07
C PHE A 174 1.56 -10.09 2.59
N VAL A 175 1.79 -8.92 3.16
CA VAL A 175 1.62 -8.68 4.59
C VAL A 175 0.22 -8.15 4.81
N VAL A 176 -0.62 -8.94 5.45
CA VAL A 176 -2.06 -8.71 5.51
C VAL A 176 -2.50 -8.52 6.95
N GLN A 177 -3.50 -7.66 7.17
CA GLN A 177 -4.21 -7.62 8.43
C GLN A 177 -4.84 -8.99 8.70
N HIS A 178 -4.47 -9.63 9.81
CA HIS A 178 -5.14 -10.86 10.23
C HIS A 178 -6.55 -10.54 10.69
N VAL A 179 -7.50 -11.34 10.21
CA VAL A 179 -8.89 -11.33 10.70
C VAL A 179 -9.03 -12.55 11.58
N GLU A 180 -9.05 -12.30 12.90
CA GLU A 180 -9.46 -13.31 13.87
C GLU A 180 -10.99 -13.30 13.92
N GLY A 181 -11.61 -14.42 13.57
CA GLY A 181 -13.05 -14.47 13.43
C GLY A 181 -13.59 -15.87 13.18
N THR A 182 -14.91 -15.98 13.25
CA THR A 182 -15.65 -17.23 13.01
C THR A 182 -16.33 -17.20 11.65
N ALA A 183 -16.81 -18.36 11.18
CA ALA A 183 -17.71 -18.37 10.04
C ALA A 183 -18.99 -17.59 10.38
N PRO A 184 -19.50 -16.73 9.47
CA PRO A 184 -20.79 -16.07 9.66
C PRO A 184 -21.93 -17.07 9.52
N ASP A 185 -23.13 -16.68 9.96
CA ASP A 185 -24.34 -17.43 9.65
C ASP A 185 -24.82 -17.18 8.20
N ALA A 186 -25.91 -17.86 7.81
CA ALA A 186 -26.45 -17.74 6.45
C ALA A 186 -27.03 -16.36 6.14
N ALA A 187 -27.61 -15.66 7.12
CA ALA A 187 -28.22 -14.34 6.96
C ALA A 187 -27.14 -13.26 6.84
N GLU A 188 -26.13 -13.31 7.71
CA GLU A 188 -24.93 -12.49 7.66
C GLU A 188 -24.21 -12.64 6.31
N CYS A 189 -24.02 -13.88 5.85
CA CYS A 189 -23.46 -14.15 4.53
C CYS A 189 -24.31 -13.53 3.40
N ALA A 190 -25.63 -13.70 3.43
CA ALA A 190 -26.52 -13.11 2.42
C ALA A 190 -26.45 -11.58 2.41
N ALA A 191 -26.38 -10.95 3.59
CA ALA A 191 -26.21 -9.50 3.72
C ALA A 191 -24.85 -9.04 3.14
N PHE A 192 -23.77 -9.77 3.42
CA PHE A 192 -22.47 -9.51 2.81
C PHE A 192 -22.52 -9.61 1.29
N LEU A 193 -23.13 -10.67 0.73
CA LEU A 193 -23.24 -10.86 -0.72
C LEU A 193 -24.05 -9.75 -1.39
N THR A 194 -25.07 -9.21 -0.72
CA THR A 194 -25.81 -8.03 -1.19
C THR A 194 -24.93 -6.78 -1.26
N ARG A 195 -24.15 -6.50 -0.22
CA ARG A 195 -23.17 -5.41 -0.22
C ARG A 195 -22.12 -5.60 -1.32
N LEU A 196 -21.64 -6.83 -1.50
CA LEU A 196 -20.69 -7.16 -2.57
C LEU A 196 -21.28 -6.90 -3.96
N ARG A 197 -22.52 -7.30 -4.23
CA ARG A 197 -23.22 -7.01 -5.50
C ARG A 197 -23.36 -5.52 -5.76
N ALA A 198 -23.73 -4.75 -4.74
CA ALA A 198 -23.81 -3.29 -4.84
C ALA A 198 -22.44 -2.72 -5.22
N ALA A 199 -21.38 -3.10 -4.51
CA ALA A 199 -20.01 -2.65 -4.81
C ALA A 199 -19.55 -3.04 -6.22
N LEU A 200 -19.82 -4.28 -6.68
CA LEU A 200 -19.48 -4.73 -8.03
C LEU A 200 -20.18 -3.92 -9.13
N SER A 201 -21.34 -3.34 -8.81
CA SER A 201 -22.18 -2.58 -9.76
C SER A 201 -21.87 -1.08 -9.75
N SER A 202 -21.59 -0.49 -8.59
CA SER A 202 -21.42 0.95 -8.42
C SER A 202 -19.97 1.43 -8.43
N THR A 203 -18.98 0.53 -8.37
CA THR A 203 -17.56 0.89 -8.24
C THR A 203 -16.72 0.37 -9.42
N GLU A 204 -15.38 0.46 -9.33
CA GLU A 204 -14.45 -0.15 -10.28
C GLU A 204 -14.09 -1.61 -9.94
N LEU A 205 -14.60 -2.15 -8.82
CA LEU A 205 -14.36 -3.52 -8.38
C LEU A 205 -15.09 -4.51 -9.30
N ARG A 206 -14.40 -5.53 -9.78
CA ARG A 206 -14.98 -6.58 -10.62
C ARG A 206 -14.56 -7.95 -10.13
N ILE A 207 -15.40 -8.94 -10.40
CA ILE A 207 -15.14 -10.35 -10.10
C ILE A 207 -14.62 -11.06 -11.35
N THR A 208 -13.56 -11.85 -11.22
CA THR A 208 -12.92 -12.54 -12.35
C THR A 208 -13.56 -13.90 -12.65
N VAL A 209 -14.43 -14.38 -11.77
CA VAL A 209 -15.06 -15.70 -11.86
C VAL A 209 -16.42 -15.60 -12.58
N PRO A 210 -16.65 -16.32 -13.69
CA PRO A 210 -17.95 -16.39 -14.32
C PRO A 210 -18.99 -17.04 -13.41
N ASN A 211 -20.23 -16.50 -13.38
CA ASN A 211 -21.32 -17.01 -12.54
C ASN A 211 -20.89 -17.19 -11.07
N TRP A 212 -20.16 -16.21 -10.54
CA TRP A 212 -19.47 -16.28 -9.26
C TRP A 212 -20.37 -16.66 -8.08
N GLU A 213 -21.66 -16.29 -8.10
CA GLU A 213 -22.63 -16.64 -7.06
C GLU A 213 -22.82 -18.15 -6.90
N ARG A 214 -22.55 -18.93 -7.96
CA ARG A 214 -22.60 -20.39 -7.93
C ARG A 214 -21.26 -21.02 -7.53
N ASN A 215 -20.17 -20.24 -7.46
CA ASN A 215 -18.86 -20.72 -7.07
C ASN A 215 -18.83 -20.97 -5.56
N LYS A 216 -18.19 -22.06 -5.14
CA LYS A 216 -18.04 -22.43 -3.72
C LYS A 216 -17.45 -21.30 -2.86
N ASP A 217 -16.58 -20.47 -3.42
CA ASP A 217 -15.93 -19.35 -2.74
C ASP A 217 -16.91 -18.20 -2.42
N PHE A 218 -18.18 -18.30 -2.81
CA PHE A 218 -19.24 -17.32 -2.55
C PHE A 218 -20.55 -17.98 -2.10
N ARG A 219 -20.55 -19.29 -1.79
CA ARG A 219 -21.73 -19.97 -1.25
C ARG A 219 -21.80 -19.78 0.26
N CYS A 220 -22.97 -19.39 0.76
CA CYS A 220 -23.24 -19.31 2.19
C CYS A 220 -23.18 -20.69 2.87
N PRO A 221 -22.89 -20.75 4.18
CA PRO A 221 -22.64 -19.59 5.07
C PRO A 221 -21.20 -19.06 5.01
N GLY A 222 -20.19 -19.91 4.89
CA GLY A 222 -18.79 -19.48 5.08
C GLY A 222 -18.02 -19.05 3.83
N CYS A 223 -18.62 -19.06 2.64
CA CYS A 223 -17.93 -18.74 1.38
C CYS A 223 -16.62 -19.55 1.18
N ASN A 224 -16.65 -20.85 1.45
CA ASN A 224 -15.46 -21.73 1.47
C ASN A 224 -14.38 -21.25 2.48
N HIS A 225 -14.82 -20.80 3.66
CA HIS A 225 -14.01 -20.21 4.73
C HIS A 225 -13.32 -18.89 4.37
N ASN A 226 -13.72 -18.25 3.26
CA ASN A 226 -13.17 -16.95 2.85
C ASN A 226 -13.92 -15.78 3.48
N LEU A 227 -15.12 -15.98 4.04
CA LEU A 227 -15.86 -14.93 4.74
C LEU A 227 -15.79 -15.21 6.25
N LEU A 228 -15.31 -14.23 6.99
CA LEU A 228 -15.17 -14.29 8.45
C LEU A 228 -15.94 -13.14 9.09
N ARG A 229 -16.48 -13.40 10.28
CA ARG A 229 -17.04 -12.39 11.19
C ARG A 229 -16.07 -12.18 12.34
N ASP A 230 -15.60 -10.96 12.51
CA ASP A 230 -14.71 -10.61 13.63
C ASP A 230 -15.50 -10.39 14.94
N ALA A 231 -14.77 -10.12 16.03
CA ALA A 231 -15.36 -9.87 17.35
C ALA A 231 -16.27 -8.63 17.41
N ALA A 232 -16.08 -7.67 16.50
CA ALA A 232 -16.93 -6.48 16.39
C ALA A 232 -18.16 -6.71 15.50
N GLY A 233 -18.31 -7.92 14.93
CA GLY A 233 -19.39 -8.27 14.02
C GLY A 233 -19.15 -7.85 12.57
N ALA A 234 -17.97 -7.32 12.23
CA ALA A 234 -17.65 -6.94 10.87
C ALA A 234 -17.38 -8.18 10.00
N LEU A 235 -17.98 -8.19 8.82
CA LEU A 235 -17.85 -9.28 7.84
C LEU A 235 -16.74 -8.96 6.85
N THR A 236 -15.73 -9.83 6.80
CA THR A 236 -14.51 -9.62 6.00
C THR A 236 -14.21 -10.80 5.10
N TYR A 237 -14.03 -10.54 3.80
CA TYR A 237 -13.64 -11.54 2.81
C TYR A 237 -12.12 -11.58 2.60
N ILE A 238 -11.48 -12.65 3.03
CA ILE A 238 -10.01 -12.73 3.14
C ILE A 238 -9.28 -13.13 1.86
N ASP A 239 -9.99 -13.60 0.82
CA ASP A 239 -9.36 -14.10 -0.40
C ASP A 239 -9.60 -13.21 -1.64
N PHE A 240 -8.81 -12.15 -1.75
CA PHE A 240 -8.94 -11.17 -2.84
C PHE A 240 -8.64 -11.70 -4.26
N GLN A 241 -8.21 -12.96 -4.44
CA GLN A 241 -7.82 -13.53 -5.74
C GLN A 241 -8.92 -13.62 -6.80
N ASN A 242 -10.18 -13.55 -6.36
CA ASN A 242 -11.35 -13.62 -7.24
C ASN A 242 -11.73 -12.23 -7.79
N PHE A 243 -10.99 -11.19 -7.45
CA PHE A 243 -11.30 -9.81 -7.80
C PHE A 243 -10.23 -9.15 -8.69
N THR A 244 -10.65 -8.12 -9.39
CA THR A 244 -9.79 -7.19 -10.13
C THR A 244 -10.39 -5.79 -10.03
N VAL A 245 -9.57 -4.76 -10.25
CA VAL A 245 -10.05 -3.40 -10.51
C VAL A 245 -10.09 -3.18 -12.02
N ARG A 246 -11.20 -2.68 -12.54
CA ARG A 246 -11.38 -2.43 -13.98
C ARG A 246 -10.47 -1.30 -14.48
N ASN A 247 -10.42 -0.18 -13.76
CA ASN A 247 -9.54 0.93 -14.07
C ASN A 247 -9.06 1.65 -12.80
N PRO A 248 -7.85 1.33 -12.27
CA PRO A 248 -7.29 2.02 -11.11
C PRO A 248 -7.15 3.53 -11.32
N GLN A 249 -6.91 3.99 -12.55
CA GLN A 249 -6.82 5.41 -12.86
C GLN A 249 -8.14 6.15 -12.60
N ARG A 250 -9.30 5.51 -12.86
CA ARG A 250 -10.61 6.11 -12.55
C ARG A 250 -10.85 6.28 -11.05
N ILE A 251 -10.27 5.39 -10.24
CA ILE A 251 -10.31 5.52 -8.78
C ILE A 251 -9.53 6.77 -8.36
N ALA A 252 -8.35 6.99 -8.94
CA ALA A 252 -7.55 8.18 -8.71
C ALA A 252 -8.24 9.46 -9.21
N GLU A 253 -8.81 9.44 -10.42
CA GLU A 253 -9.51 10.59 -11.04
C GLU A 253 -10.74 11.02 -10.23
N ALA A 254 -11.58 10.07 -9.80
CA ALA A 254 -12.76 10.36 -8.99
C ALA A 254 -12.44 11.01 -7.64
N SER A 255 -11.19 10.86 -7.18
CA SER A 255 -10.72 11.43 -5.91
C SER A 255 -10.14 12.83 -6.08
N GLY A 256 -9.64 13.19 -7.28
CA GLY A 256 -9.02 14.48 -7.53
C GLY A 256 -9.98 15.65 -7.78
N ASP A 257 -11.28 15.39 -7.97
CA ASP A 257 -12.28 16.42 -8.25
C ASP A 257 -12.81 17.13 -6.99
N VAL A 258 -12.58 16.57 -5.80
CA VAL A 258 -13.13 17.10 -4.54
C VAL A 258 -12.13 18.06 -3.84
N ALA A 259 -10.82 17.81 -3.89
CA ALA A 259 -9.78 18.75 -3.43
C ALA A 259 -9.81 20.14 -4.10
N GLY A 260 -10.41 20.27 -5.29
CA GLY A 260 -10.47 21.53 -6.04
C GLY A 260 -11.62 22.48 -5.70
N SER A 261 -12.54 22.09 -4.79
CA SER A 261 -13.78 22.84 -4.58
C SER A 261 -14.05 23.16 -3.10
N ARG A 262 -13.52 24.30 -2.62
CA ARG A 262 -14.17 25.32 -1.76
C ARG A 262 -13.16 26.03 -0.84
N GLY A 263 -13.00 27.34 -1.06
CA GLY A 263 -12.97 28.28 0.07
C GLY A 263 -11.70 29.12 0.32
N HIS A 264 -10.53 28.79 -0.22
CA HIS A 264 -9.38 29.70 -0.18
C HIS A 264 -8.67 29.72 -1.52
N ALA A 265 -8.43 30.95 -2.01
CA ALA A 265 -7.72 31.24 -3.24
C ALA A 265 -6.25 30.85 -3.08
N ASP A 266 -5.94 29.57 -3.25
CA ASP A 266 -4.67 29.15 -3.82
C ASP A 266 -4.88 27.84 -4.57
N VAL A 267 -4.53 27.86 -5.85
CA VAL A 267 -4.90 26.87 -6.87
C VAL A 267 -4.16 25.55 -6.62
N ARG A 268 -4.64 24.71 -5.69
CA ARG A 268 -4.22 23.30 -5.61
C ARG A 268 -5.07 22.48 -6.58
N SER A 269 -4.58 22.47 -7.81
CA SER A 269 -5.13 21.79 -8.96
C SER A 269 -5.15 20.26 -8.76
N ARG A 270 -6.04 19.59 -9.50
CA ARG A 270 -6.09 18.13 -9.67
C ARG A 270 -4.66 17.53 -9.66
N PRO A 271 -4.44 16.33 -9.08
CA PRO A 271 -3.19 15.59 -9.27
C PRO A 271 -3.04 15.18 -10.74
N GLY A 272 -2.64 16.15 -11.57
CA GLY A 272 -2.23 15.97 -12.94
C GLY A 272 -0.71 15.82 -12.99
N ARG A 273 -0.20 15.56 -14.20
CA ARG A 273 1.24 15.35 -14.45
C ARG A 273 2.12 16.51 -13.95
N ALA A 274 1.58 17.72 -13.84
CA ALA A 274 2.31 18.87 -13.31
C ALA A 274 2.60 18.74 -11.81
N ALA A 275 1.58 18.48 -10.99
CA ALA A 275 1.73 18.28 -9.55
C ALA A 275 2.61 17.06 -9.22
N GLU A 276 2.52 15.99 -10.03
CA GLU A 276 3.42 14.84 -9.91
C GLU A 276 4.87 15.19 -10.19
N ARG A 277 5.14 15.95 -11.26
CA ARG A 277 6.51 16.40 -11.58
C ARG A 277 7.06 17.32 -10.50
N GLU A 278 6.27 18.27 -10.03
CA GLU A 278 6.67 19.19 -8.96
C GLU A 278 6.99 18.42 -7.66
N ALA A 279 6.13 17.48 -7.26
CA ALA A 279 6.39 16.63 -6.10
C ALA A 279 7.67 15.78 -6.29
N ALA A 280 7.89 15.24 -7.49
CA ALA A 280 9.08 14.46 -7.83
C ALA A 280 10.36 15.31 -7.79
N GLU A 281 10.33 16.52 -8.35
CA GLU A 281 11.45 17.47 -8.37
C GLU A 281 11.81 17.93 -6.95
N TRP A 282 10.80 18.35 -6.17
CA TRP A 282 10.97 18.75 -4.79
C TRP A 282 11.56 17.61 -3.96
N PHE A 283 10.99 16.40 -4.07
CA PHE A 283 11.47 15.24 -3.34
C PHE A 283 12.87 14.82 -3.78
N GLY A 284 13.19 14.89 -5.08
CA GLY A 284 14.52 14.64 -5.61
C GLY A 284 15.56 15.55 -4.96
N ALA A 285 15.27 16.85 -4.88
CA ALA A 285 16.16 17.81 -4.23
C ALA A 285 16.28 17.58 -2.71
N ALA A 286 15.18 17.22 -2.03
CA ALA A 286 15.20 16.83 -0.62
C ALA A 286 16.08 15.59 -0.36
N ARG A 287 15.95 14.57 -1.22
CA ARG A 287 16.74 13.33 -1.14
C ARG A 287 18.22 13.58 -1.38
N ASP A 288 18.56 14.40 -2.37
CA ASP A 288 19.95 14.75 -2.66
C ASP A 288 20.57 15.51 -1.49
N LEU A 289 19.80 16.39 -0.85
CA LEU A 289 20.22 17.09 0.36
C LEU A 289 20.48 16.12 1.52
N LEU A 290 19.57 15.17 1.79
CA LEU A 290 19.78 14.12 2.79
C LEU A 290 21.05 13.29 2.50
N GLY A 291 21.26 12.90 1.24
CA GLY A 291 22.41 12.11 0.82
C GLY A 291 23.75 12.82 1.03
N ARG A 292 23.83 14.13 0.82
CA ARG A 292 25.03 14.95 1.15
C ARG A 292 25.38 14.95 2.63
N HIS A 293 24.43 14.60 3.49
CA HIS A 293 24.61 14.45 4.93
C HIS A 293 24.69 12.98 5.38
N GLY A 294 24.91 12.05 4.46
CA GLY A 294 25.05 10.62 4.77
C GLY A 294 23.76 9.97 5.24
N LEU A 295 22.60 10.55 4.91
CA LEU A 295 21.30 9.97 5.19
C LEU A 295 20.67 9.43 3.91
N ASP A 296 20.13 8.23 4.01
CA ASP A 296 19.20 7.66 3.04
C ASP A 296 17.81 7.51 3.67
N LEU A 297 16.86 6.96 2.91
CA LEU A 297 15.52 6.65 3.39
C LEU A 297 15.35 5.18 3.77
N HIS A 298 16.37 4.34 3.52
CA HIS A 298 16.22 2.90 3.70
C HIS A 298 15.96 2.59 5.17
N ASP A 299 14.96 1.76 5.42
CA ASP A 299 14.57 1.35 6.78
C ASP A 299 14.04 2.49 7.68
N ARG A 300 13.69 3.65 7.12
CA ARG A 300 13.22 4.82 7.88
C ARG A 300 11.72 5.08 7.71
N VAL A 301 11.13 5.63 8.78
CA VAL A 301 9.81 6.26 8.74
C VAL A 301 9.97 7.65 8.13
N VAL A 302 9.09 8.01 7.20
CA VAL A 302 8.99 9.36 6.65
C VAL A 302 7.71 10.00 7.13
N LEU A 303 7.82 11.15 7.76
CA LEU A 303 6.71 11.92 8.31
C LEU A 303 6.47 13.13 7.40
N GLN A 304 5.24 13.37 6.98
CA GLN A 304 4.88 14.54 6.18
C GLN A 304 3.66 15.26 6.77
N ALA A 305 3.87 16.49 7.23
CA ALA A 305 2.79 17.39 7.63
C ALA A 305 2.25 18.14 6.41
N SER A 306 0.92 18.33 6.36
CA SER A 306 0.21 18.90 5.23
C SER A 306 0.54 18.16 3.93
N CYS A 307 0.29 16.84 3.94
CA CYS A 307 0.76 15.95 2.89
C CYS A 307 0.01 16.10 1.56
N ASP A 308 -1.03 16.94 1.48
CA ASP A 308 -1.88 17.09 0.29
C ASP A 308 -2.40 15.73 -0.18
N THR A 309 -2.07 15.35 -1.42
CA THR A 309 -2.42 14.08 -2.05
C THR A 309 -1.47 12.94 -1.70
N GLY A 310 -0.47 13.16 -0.85
CA GLY A 310 0.52 12.17 -0.43
C GLY A 310 1.61 11.87 -1.47
N LEU A 311 1.70 12.64 -2.56
CA LEU A 311 2.67 12.39 -3.65
C LEU A 311 4.12 12.35 -3.17
N VAL A 312 4.51 13.22 -2.24
CA VAL A 312 5.86 13.21 -1.67
C VAL A 312 6.12 11.93 -0.86
N LEU A 313 5.14 11.46 -0.06
CA LEU A 313 5.22 10.15 0.60
C LEU A 313 5.32 9.01 -0.41
N HIS A 314 4.59 9.06 -1.53
CA HIS A 314 4.72 8.08 -2.61
C HIS A 314 6.14 8.03 -3.15
N HIS A 315 6.76 9.19 -3.42
CA HIS A 315 8.15 9.24 -3.86
C HIS A 315 9.14 8.74 -2.79
N ALA A 316 8.88 9.02 -1.51
CA ALA A 316 9.66 8.47 -0.41
C ALA A 316 9.61 6.94 -0.37
N LEU A 317 8.43 6.36 -0.49
CA LEU A 317 8.22 4.91 -0.53
C LEU A 317 8.83 4.27 -1.78
N ALA A 318 8.77 4.94 -2.93
CA ALA A 318 9.47 4.51 -4.15
C ALA A 318 11.00 4.56 -4.03
N ALA A 319 11.50 5.49 -3.20
CA ALA A 319 12.93 5.63 -2.90
C ALA A 319 13.42 4.71 -1.75
N GLY A 320 12.56 3.82 -1.24
CA GLY A 320 12.94 2.82 -0.25
C GLY A 320 12.64 3.17 1.21
N ALA A 321 11.91 4.26 1.48
CA ALA A 321 11.34 4.49 2.81
C ALA A 321 10.57 3.26 3.28
N TRP A 322 10.68 2.92 4.57
CA TRP A 322 10.00 1.77 5.15
C TRP A 322 8.52 2.04 5.38
N TRP A 323 8.17 3.22 5.90
CA TRP A 323 6.78 3.62 6.15
C TRP A 323 6.59 5.12 5.95
N GLY A 324 5.41 5.53 5.48
CA GLY A 324 5.00 6.93 5.40
C GLY A 324 3.92 7.26 6.43
N VAL A 325 4.04 8.39 7.11
CA VAL A 325 2.94 8.94 7.92
C VAL A 325 2.65 10.35 7.44
N GLY A 326 1.41 10.59 7.04
CA GLY A 326 0.92 11.87 6.55
C GLY A 326 -0.14 12.44 7.45
N TRP A 327 -0.21 13.76 7.53
CA TRP A 327 -1.31 14.46 8.18
C TRP A 327 -1.91 15.49 7.25
N GLU A 328 -3.24 15.51 7.20
CA GLU A 328 -3.97 16.47 6.39
C GLU A 328 -5.39 16.71 6.95
N ARG A 329 -6.06 17.76 6.49
CA ARG A 329 -7.46 18.03 6.85
C ARG A 329 -8.38 16.85 6.44
N PRO A 330 -9.47 16.59 7.18
CA PRO A 330 -10.29 15.39 6.97
C PRO A 330 -10.74 15.12 5.52
N ALA A 331 -11.18 16.16 4.80
CA ALA A 331 -11.63 16.02 3.42
C ALA A 331 -10.51 15.52 2.49
N VAL A 332 -9.30 16.05 2.64
CA VAL A 332 -8.16 15.73 1.75
C VAL A 332 -7.44 14.45 2.19
N ALA A 333 -7.37 14.16 3.50
CA ALA A 333 -6.81 12.91 4.00
C ALA A 333 -7.51 11.68 3.40
N GLY A 334 -8.85 11.69 3.37
CA GLY A 334 -9.65 10.62 2.77
C GLY A 334 -9.37 10.43 1.28
N GLU A 335 -9.13 11.54 0.55
CA GLU A 335 -8.78 11.53 -0.87
C GLU A 335 -7.37 10.99 -1.13
N ALA A 336 -6.40 11.43 -0.34
CA ALA A 336 -5.01 10.98 -0.41
C ALA A 336 -4.90 9.47 -0.18
N GLN A 337 -5.68 8.93 0.77
CA GLN A 337 -5.78 7.48 0.98
C GLN A 337 -6.36 6.76 -0.26
N VAL A 338 -7.35 7.33 -0.97
CA VAL A 338 -7.81 6.70 -2.22
C VAL A 338 -6.69 6.64 -3.24
N LEU A 339 -5.98 7.77 -3.39
CA LEU A 339 -4.95 7.92 -4.40
C LEU A 339 -3.80 6.95 -4.14
N ALA A 340 -3.41 6.78 -2.88
CA ALA A 340 -2.45 5.78 -2.44
C ALA A 340 -2.86 4.37 -2.88
N VAL A 341 -4.10 3.95 -2.56
CA VAL A 341 -4.62 2.63 -2.96
C VAL A 341 -4.64 2.45 -4.47
N ALA A 342 -5.13 3.44 -5.21
CA ALA A 342 -5.20 3.40 -6.67
C ALA A 342 -3.83 3.26 -7.33
N ARG A 343 -2.78 3.76 -6.68
CA ARG A 343 -1.39 3.68 -7.13
C ARG A 343 -0.60 2.52 -6.51
N GLY A 344 -1.20 1.74 -5.61
CA GLY A 344 -0.54 0.60 -4.97
C GLY A 344 0.43 0.97 -3.85
N PHE A 345 0.37 2.19 -3.31
CA PHE A 345 1.10 2.57 -2.11
C PHE A 345 0.31 2.16 -0.87
N THR A 346 0.93 1.38 0.01
CA THR A 346 0.24 0.64 1.07
C THR A 346 0.92 0.74 2.43
N ARG A 347 2.24 0.98 2.43
CA ARG A 347 3.07 1.24 3.62
C ARG A 347 2.95 2.70 4.06
N LEU A 348 1.73 3.19 4.19
CA LEU A 348 1.46 4.55 4.65
C LEU A 348 0.19 4.66 5.47
N ASP A 349 0.20 5.57 6.44
CA ASP A 349 -0.99 6.03 7.14
C ASP A 349 -1.12 7.53 6.90
N ILE A 350 -2.29 7.97 6.45
CA ILE A 350 -2.61 9.38 6.28
C ILE A 350 -3.79 9.68 7.17
N ASP A 351 -3.57 10.46 8.22
CA ASP A 351 -4.61 10.77 9.20
C ASP A 351 -5.22 12.14 8.96
N ALA A 352 -6.53 12.18 9.20
CA ALA A 352 -7.30 13.39 9.29
C ALA A 352 -6.98 14.09 10.61
N VAL A 353 -6.30 15.23 10.55
CA VAL A 353 -6.08 16.09 11.72
C VAL A 353 -6.88 17.37 11.58
N HIS A 354 -7.66 17.67 12.60
CA HIS A 354 -8.17 19.02 12.79
C HIS A 354 -7.01 19.85 13.29
N LEU A 355 -6.43 20.67 12.42
CA LEU A 355 -5.23 21.45 12.76
C LEU A 355 -5.51 22.48 13.88
N ASP A 356 -6.78 22.79 14.13
CA ASP A 356 -7.31 23.60 15.23
C ASP A 356 -7.62 22.82 16.52
N ASP A 357 -7.62 21.49 16.50
CA ASP A 357 -7.86 20.65 17.68
C ASP A 357 -6.61 20.69 18.58
N PRO A 358 -6.75 20.90 19.91
CA PRO A 358 -5.64 20.76 20.86
C PRO A 358 -5.01 19.36 20.92
N ASN A 359 -5.66 18.33 20.35
CA ASN A 359 -5.13 16.98 20.30
C ASN A 359 -3.84 16.89 19.47
N ASP A 360 -2.82 16.27 20.05
CA ASP A 360 -1.46 16.15 19.51
C ASP A 360 -1.43 15.28 18.23
N PRO A 361 -0.95 15.79 17.07
CA PRO A 361 -0.62 14.99 15.88
C PRO A 361 0.24 13.75 16.17
N GLY A 362 1.06 13.79 17.23
CA GLY A 362 1.80 12.62 17.72
C GLY A 362 0.89 11.47 18.19
N ALA A 363 -0.34 11.75 18.62
CA ALA A 363 -1.33 10.74 18.95
C ALA A 363 -1.82 9.97 17.73
N ALA A 364 -1.81 10.58 16.54
CA ALA A 364 -2.14 9.93 15.29
C ALA A 364 -1.05 8.95 14.81
N ILE A 365 0.19 9.06 15.32
CA ILE A 365 1.24 8.09 14.99
C ILE A 365 0.90 6.74 15.62
N PRO A 366 0.74 5.67 14.81
CA PRO A 366 0.51 4.33 15.32
C PRO A 366 1.53 3.94 16.39
N GLY A 367 1.06 3.40 17.52
CA GLY A 367 1.92 3.08 18.67
C GLY A 367 3.11 2.19 18.32
N TRP A 368 2.91 1.25 17.38
CA TRP A 368 3.95 0.34 16.90
C TRP A 368 5.07 1.03 16.11
N LEU A 369 4.88 2.26 15.60
CA LEU A 369 5.91 3.03 14.92
C LEU A 369 6.77 3.88 15.87
N ARG A 370 6.31 4.14 17.10
CA ARG A 370 6.91 5.15 18.00
C ARG A 370 8.39 4.91 18.29
N HIS A 371 8.79 3.66 18.44
CA HIS A 371 10.19 3.28 18.71
C HIS A 371 11.13 3.53 17.52
N ARG A 372 10.60 3.72 16.30
CA ARG A 372 11.37 3.99 15.07
C ARG A 372 11.49 5.47 14.77
N LEU A 373 10.76 6.32 15.49
CA LEU A 373 10.72 7.75 15.22
C LEU A 373 12.10 8.39 15.37
N ARG A 374 12.95 7.94 16.30
CA ARG A 374 14.31 8.48 16.46
C ARG A 374 15.11 8.54 15.15
N ASP A 375 14.87 7.61 14.24
CA ASP A 375 15.51 7.54 12.91
C ASP A 375 14.67 8.13 11.77
N ALA A 376 13.50 8.69 12.07
CA ALA A 376 12.58 9.21 11.07
C ALA A 376 13.12 10.45 10.37
N ILE A 377 12.62 10.64 9.14
CA ILE A 377 12.84 11.82 8.32
C ILE A 377 11.53 12.59 8.23
N VAL A 378 11.55 13.84 8.65
CA VAL A 378 10.42 14.76 8.54
C VAL A 378 10.55 15.55 7.25
N LEU A 379 9.49 15.60 6.45
CA LEU A 379 9.38 16.41 5.24
C LEU A 379 8.31 17.47 5.48
N LEU A 380 8.70 18.74 5.48
CA LEU A 380 7.81 19.89 5.58
C LEU A 380 7.87 20.68 4.29
N ARG A 381 6.74 20.82 3.62
CA ARG A 381 6.61 21.57 2.37
C ARG A 381 5.74 22.80 2.60
N GLY A 382 6.27 23.99 2.31
CA GLY A 382 5.62 25.26 2.63
C GLY A 382 5.58 25.56 4.14
N ALA A 383 4.77 26.53 4.54
CA ALA A 383 4.56 26.83 5.96
C ALA A 383 3.37 26.02 6.50
N PRO A 384 3.60 24.89 7.20
CA PRO A 384 2.54 24.20 7.90
C PRO A 384 1.96 25.12 8.99
N GLU A 385 0.72 24.85 9.38
CA GLU A 385 0.10 25.57 10.49
C GLU A 385 0.97 25.51 11.75
N ARG A 386 0.96 26.60 12.53
CA ARG A 386 1.85 26.78 13.69
C ARG A 386 1.74 25.65 14.73
N ARG A 387 0.58 24.99 14.83
CA ARG A 387 0.35 23.89 15.79
C ARG A 387 0.96 22.58 15.31
N LEU A 388 0.72 22.20 14.06
CA LEU A 388 1.31 21.02 13.43
C LEU A 388 2.85 21.10 13.46
N SER A 389 3.39 22.31 13.26
CA SER A 389 4.81 22.61 13.41
C SER A 389 5.35 22.25 14.82
N ARG A 390 4.61 22.56 15.89
CA ARG A 390 5.04 22.25 17.27
C ARG A 390 5.01 20.76 17.57
N ALA A 391 3.97 20.07 17.14
CA ALA A 391 3.84 18.63 17.35
C ALA A 391 4.96 17.88 16.63
N VAL A 392 5.23 18.23 15.37
CA VAL A 392 6.35 17.62 14.63
C VAL A 392 7.70 17.92 15.31
N ALA A 393 7.89 19.11 15.90
CA ALA A 393 9.11 19.45 16.61
C ALA A 393 9.33 18.63 17.90
N SER A 394 8.26 18.22 18.58
CA SER A 394 8.35 17.43 19.82
C SER A 394 8.69 15.96 19.57
N LEU A 395 8.42 15.44 18.37
CA LEU A 395 8.74 14.06 18.01
C LEU A 395 10.26 13.83 18.01
N PRO A 396 10.73 12.63 18.39
CA PRO A 396 12.11 12.24 18.12
C PRO A 396 12.22 11.96 16.63
N TRP A 397 13.11 12.65 15.91
CA TRP A 397 13.43 12.40 14.51
C TRP A 397 14.91 12.67 14.24
N ARG A 398 15.45 12.06 13.18
CA ARG A 398 16.86 12.17 12.80
C ARG A 398 17.13 13.39 11.95
N ALA A 399 16.27 13.64 10.96
CA ALA A 399 16.38 14.83 10.12
C ALA A 399 15.02 15.43 9.80
N LEU A 400 15.01 16.74 9.58
CA LEU A 400 13.87 17.50 9.09
C LEU A 400 14.30 18.30 7.86
N VAL A 401 13.62 18.09 6.75
CA VAL A 401 13.80 18.85 5.50
C VAL A 401 12.64 19.83 5.37
N PHE A 402 12.96 21.12 5.35
CA PHE A 402 11.99 22.21 5.22
C PHE A 402 12.12 22.86 3.84
N GLY A 403 11.06 22.79 3.03
CA GLY A 403 10.98 23.39 1.70
C GLY A 403 10.44 24.83 1.72
N LEU A 404 11.21 25.75 1.15
CA LEU A 404 10.85 27.16 0.97
C LEU A 404 9.91 27.34 -0.23
N ASP A 405 8.66 26.90 -0.12
CA ASP A 405 7.70 27.14 -1.20
C ASP A 405 7.24 28.59 -1.15
N HIS A 406 7.66 29.39 -2.13
CA HIS A 406 7.27 30.79 -2.38
C HIS A 406 7.46 31.79 -1.22
N GLN A 407 8.02 31.38 -0.09
CA GLN A 407 8.29 32.28 1.04
C GLN A 407 9.64 33.00 0.89
N PRO A 408 9.74 34.27 1.33
CA PRO A 408 11.02 34.95 1.45
C PRO A 408 11.94 34.15 2.38
N PRO A 409 13.23 33.99 2.04
CA PRO A 409 14.18 33.23 2.85
C PRO A 409 14.20 33.63 4.34
N ALA A 410 14.05 34.93 4.63
CA ALA A 410 14.04 35.46 6.00
C ALA A 410 12.85 34.95 6.83
N ALA A 411 11.64 34.89 6.27
CA ALA A 411 10.45 34.43 6.99
C ALA A 411 10.54 32.94 7.33
N ALA A 412 11.11 32.16 6.42
CA ALA A 412 11.30 30.75 6.65
C ALA A 412 12.47 30.43 7.58
N GLU A 413 13.53 31.23 7.56
CA GLU A 413 14.58 31.16 8.58
C GLU A 413 14.05 31.50 9.97
N GLU A 414 13.13 32.46 10.09
CA GLU A 414 12.45 32.76 11.35
C GLU A 414 11.55 31.61 11.80
N HIS A 415 10.78 31.01 10.88
CA HIS A 415 9.94 29.84 11.19
C HIS A 415 10.79 28.63 11.60
N ALA A 416 11.89 28.38 10.88
CA ALA A 416 12.89 27.40 11.25
C ALA A 416 13.45 27.70 12.65
N ARG A 417 13.96 28.91 12.91
CA ARG A 417 14.46 29.29 14.24
C ARG A 417 13.42 29.10 15.36
N SER A 418 12.15 29.44 15.10
CA SER A 418 11.04 29.23 16.05
C SER A 418 10.76 27.75 16.32
N LEU A 419 10.90 26.88 15.31
CA LEU A 419 10.83 25.42 15.47
C LEU A 419 12.00 24.90 16.31
N LEU A 420 13.20 25.41 16.05
CA LEU A 420 14.44 24.94 16.67
C LEU A 420 14.61 25.39 18.13
N ALA A 421 14.20 26.63 18.45
CA ALA A 421 14.26 27.20 19.79
C ALA A 421 13.42 26.43 20.83
N ARG A 422 12.57 25.50 20.40
CA ARG A 422 11.61 24.75 21.24
C ARG A 422 12.06 23.31 21.56
N GLY A 423 13.33 22.97 21.38
CA GLY A 423 13.89 21.70 21.88
C GLY A 423 14.70 20.87 20.89
N ALA A 424 15.11 21.43 19.75
CA ALA A 424 16.03 20.76 18.83
C ALA A 424 17.42 21.42 18.92
N HIS A 425 18.41 20.71 19.47
CA HIS A 425 19.81 21.12 19.35
C HIS A 425 20.23 21.04 17.89
N VAL A 426 20.49 22.19 17.25
CA VAL A 426 20.81 22.27 15.82
C VAL A 426 22.26 22.61 15.59
N ALA A 427 22.94 21.76 14.83
CA ALA A 427 24.03 22.21 13.98
C ALA A 427 23.40 22.89 12.76
N TRP A 428 23.36 24.23 12.78
CA TRP A 428 23.03 25.02 11.61
C TRP A 428 24.24 24.93 10.69
N ARG A 429 24.12 24.23 9.56
CA ARG A 429 25.26 24.02 8.65
C ARG A 429 24.85 24.20 7.20
N ALA A 430 24.89 25.46 6.76
CA ALA A 430 25.04 25.78 5.34
C ALA A 430 26.50 25.47 4.93
N GLY A 431 26.78 24.23 4.52
CA GLY A 431 28.11 23.83 4.04
C GLY A 431 28.75 22.69 4.85
N ARG A 432 29.56 21.90 4.12
CA ARG A 432 30.20 20.61 4.47
C ARG A 432 30.55 20.41 5.94
N HIS A 433 30.39 19.18 6.44
CA HIS A 433 31.09 18.75 7.65
C HIS A 433 31.65 17.34 7.56
N GLU A 434 32.92 17.24 7.94
CA GLU A 434 33.57 16.05 8.48
C GLU A 434 33.32 16.03 10.00
N GLY A 435 32.88 14.91 10.58
CA GLY A 435 33.02 14.64 12.02
C GLY A 435 31.86 14.98 12.99
N GLY A 436 30.58 14.80 12.62
CA GLY A 436 29.46 14.90 13.59
C GLY A 436 29.10 13.59 14.29
N SER A 437 28.67 13.65 15.56
CA SER A 437 28.19 12.47 16.32
C SER A 437 26.85 11.93 15.77
N PRO A 438 26.66 10.60 15.71
CA PRO A 438 25.44 9.98 15.17
C PRO A 438 24.15 10.28 15.94
N GLU A 439 24.18 10.95 17.09
CA GLU A 439 22.97 11.28 17.87
C GLU A 439 22.35 12.66 17.57
N GLN A 440 23.00 13.51 16.79
CA GLN A 440 22.55 14.89 16.57
C GLN A 440 21.37 14.99 15.57
N ARG A 441 20.31 15.76 15.89
CA ARG A 441 19.23 16.03 14.93
C ARG A 441 19.71 16.98 13.83
N LEU A 442 19.34 16.69 12.58
CA LEU A 442 19.70 17.51 11.41
C LEU A 442 18.52 18.35 10.93
N PHE A 443 18.69 19.66 10.86
CA PHE A 443 17.72 20.55 10.22
C PHE A 443 18.27 20.99 8.86
N LEU A 444 17.53 20.69 7.79
CA LEU A 444 17.96 20.86 6.41
C LEU A 444 16.99 21.80 5.70
N LEU A 445 17.51 22.90 5.18
CA LEU A 445 16.71 23.89 4.47
C LEU A 445 16.82 23.66 2.96
N LEU A 446 15.70 23.35 2.32
CA LEU A 446 15.61 23.19 0.89
C LEU A 446 15.11 24.49 0.26
N ARG A 447 16.01 25.21 -0.43
CA ARG A 447 15.62 26.34 -1.27
C ARG A 447 14.99 25.79 -2.55
N ALA A 448 13.81 26.30 -2.91
CA ALA A 448 13.19 25.96 -4.17
C ALA A 448 14.19 26.21 -5.32
N PRO A 449 14.31 25.29 -6.29
CA PRO A 449 15.08 25.58 -7.49
C PRO A 449 14.49 26.84 -8.14
N ALA A 450 15.34 27.78 -8.55
CA ALA A 450 14.88 28.95 -9.29
C ALA A 450 14.15 28.43 -10.53
N SER A 451 12.82 28.60 -10.57
CA SER A 451 12.00 28.09 -11.66
C SER A 451 12.54 28.62 -12.99
N ALA A 452 12.74 27.74 -13.97
CA ALA A 452 13.21 28.13 -15.31
C ALA A 452 12.26 29.13 -16.02
N SER A 453 11.04 29.32 -15.51
CA SER A 453 10.08 30.32 -15.98
C SER A 453 10.50 31.78 -15.73
N THR A 454 11.43 32.06 -14.82
CA THR A 454 11.89 33.43 -14.55
C THR A 454 13.01 33.89 -15.49
N LEU A 455 13.57 32.99 -16.31
CA LEU A 455 14.60 33.33 -17.31
C LEU A 455 14.01 33.58 -18.72
N ALA A 456 12.70 33.42 -18.91
CA ALA A 456 12.03 33.74 -20.18
C ALA A 456 11.61 35.22 -20.29
N GLY A 457 11.83 36.04 -19.26
CA GLY A 457 11.51 37.47 -19.23
C GLY A 457 12.68 38.41 -19.53
N CYS A 458 13.83 37.88 -19.93
CA CYS A 458 14.98 38.67 -20.39
C CYS A 458 15.51 38.10 -21.71
N ARG A 459 14.74 38.29 -22.78
CA ARG A 459 15.26 38.42 -24.14
C ARG A 459 14.46 39.47 -24.89
#